data_AF-A0A3D2Y442-F1
#
_entry.id   AF-A0A3D2Y442-F1
#
_cell.length_a   1.000
_cell.length_b   1.000
_cell.length_c   1.000
_cell.angle_alpha   90.00
_cell.angle_beta   90.00
_cell.angle_gamma   90.00
#
_symmetry.space_group_name_H-M   'P 1'
#
loop_
_entity.id
_entity.type
_entity.pdbx_description
1 polymer ?
#
loop_
_entity_poly.entity_id
_entity_poly.type
_entity_poly.pdbx_seq_one_letter_code
_entity_poly.pdbx_strand_id
1 'polypeptide(L)' 'MVTIRLQRGGAKKRPFYQVVVADSSRARNGRFIENVG' A
#
# COMPACT_ATOMS: atom_id res chain seq x y z
N MET A 1 -3.69 -9.36 -10.55
CA MET A 1 -2.26 -9.68 -10.67
C MET A 1 -1.58 -9.20 -9.40
N VAL A 2 -0.70 -10.00 -8.81
CA VAL A 2 0.04 -9.60 -7.61
C VAL A 2 1.09 -8.58 -7.98
N THR A 3 1.09 -7.45 -7.29
CA THR A 3 1.97 -6.31 -7.55
C THR A 3 2.54 -5.77 -6.25
N ILE A 4 3.77 -5.29 -6.29
CA ILE A 4 4.36 -4.51 -5.20
C ILE A 4 3.97 -3.06 -5.43
N ARG A 5 3.41 -2.40 -4.41
CA ARG A 5 2.95 -1.00 -4.51
C ARG A 5 3.11 -0.26 -3.19
N LEU A 6 2.99 1.07 -3.27
CA LEU A 6 3.05 1.95 -2.11
C LEU A 6 1.66 2.19 -1.50
N GLN A 7 1.48 1.81 -0.25
CA GLN A 7 0.30 2.15 0.54
C GLN A 7 0.52 3.51 1.23
N ARG A 8 -0.45 4.43 1.08
CA ARG A 8 -0.33 5.79 1.63
C ARG A 8 -0.90 5.86 3.04
N GLY A 9 -0.05 6.21 4.01
CA GLY A 9 -0.42 6.56 5.38
C GLY A 9 -0.14 8.04 5.71
N GLY A 10 -0.35 8.39 6.97
CA GLY A 10 -0.04 9.71 7.52
C GLY A 10 -1.18 10.73 7.43
N ALA A 11 -0.87 11.97 7.76
CA ALA A 11 -1.83 13.07 7.84
C ALA A 11 -1.77 13.99 6.60
N LYS A 12 -2.71 14.92 6.49
CA LYS A 12 -2.64 16.00 5.49
C LYS A 12 -1.32 16.77 5.69
N LYS A 13 -0.59 17.03 4.59
CA LYS A 13 0.77 17.62 4.57
C LYS A 13 1.88 16.80 5.25
N ARG A 14 1.63 15.58 5.71
CA ARG A 14 2.63 14.67 6.29
C ARG A 14 2.38 13.20 5.87
N PRO A 15 2.48 12.86 4.57
CA PRO A 15 2.29 11.48 4.12
C PRO A 15 3.52 10.62 4.43
N PHE A 16 3.27 9.34 4.69
CA PHE A 16 4.30 8.29 4.61
C PHE A 16 3.81 7.17 3.71
N TYR A 17 4.74 6.35 3.22
CA TYR A 17 4.44 5.25 2.31
C TYR A 17 5.06 3.96 2.83
N GLN A 18 4.31 2.86 2.71
CA GLN A 18 4.75 1.50 3.03
C GLN A 18 4.78 0.68 1.75
N VAL A 19 5.77 -0.20 1.62
CA VAL A 19 5.93 -1.10 0.49
C VAL A 19 5.15 -2.38 0.76
N VAL A 20 4.03 -2.56 0.07
CA VAL A 20 3.14 -3.70 0.29
C VAL A 20 2.99 -4.54 -0.98
N VAL A 21 2.87 -5.85 -0.78
CA VAL A 21 2.48 -6.79 -1.84
C VAL A 21 0.97 -6.93 -1.84
N ALA A 22 0.30 -6.58 -2.93
CA ALA A 22 -1.15 -6.63 -3.04
C ALA A 22 -1.63 -7.00 -4.45
N ASP A 23 -2.83 -7.57 -4.55
CA ASP A 23 -3.47 -7.74 -5.85
C ASP A 23 -3.89 -6.38 -6.44
N SER A 24 -3.65 -6.21 -7.73
CA SER A 24 -3.90 -4.98 -8.50
C SER A 24 -5.35 -4.49 -8.45
N SER A 25 -6.33 -5.38 -8.25
CA SER A 25 -7.76 -5.03 -8.17
C SER A 25 -8.13 -4.31 -6.86
N ARG A 26 -7.28 -4.39 -5.83
CA ARG A 26 -7.63 -3.90 -4.49
C ARG A 26 -7.40 -2.41 -4.35
N ALA A 27 -8.24 -1.73 -3.54
CA ALA A 27 -8.08 -0.31 -3.22
C ALA A 27 -6.68 -0.01 -2.64
N ARG A 28 -6.10 1.16 -2.95
CA ARG A 28 -4.71 1.55 -2.60
C ARG A 28 -4.35 1.33 -1.13
N ASN A 29 -5.25 1.70 -0.21
CA ASN A 29 -5.05 1.59 1.24
C ASN A 29 -5.88 0.46 1.87
N GLY A 30 -6.30 -0.51 1.04
CA GLY A 30 -7.10 -1.65 1.47
C GLY A 30 -6.25 -2.84 1.90
N ARG A 31 -6.87 -4.02 1.89
CA ARG A 31 -6.23 -5.27 2.31
C ARG A 31 -5.08 -5.67 1.37
N PHE A 32 -3.86 -5.75 1.88
CA PHE A 32 -2.69 -6.30 1.19
C PHE A 32 -2.43 -7.76 1.62
N ILE A 33 -1.49 -8.43 0.95
CA ILE A 33 -1.06 -9.80 1.25
C ILE A 33 0.03 -9.76 2.33
N GLU A 34 1.09 -9.00 2.08
CA GLU A 34 2.24 -8.89 2.97
C GLU A 34 2.85 -7.49 2.93
N ASN A 35 3.40 -7.03 4.06
CA ASN A 35 4.21 -5.81 4.12
C ASN A 35 5.69 -6.20 4.02
N VAL A 36 6.37 -5.66 3.00
CA VAL A 36 7.79 -5.89 2.73
C VAL A 36 8.64 -4.64 3.03
N GLY A 37 8.02 -3.55 3.52
CA GLY A 37 8.70 -2.31 3.94
C GLY A 37 7.80 -1.34 4.71
#